data_AF-A0A8B8IET1-F1
#
_entry.id   AF-A0A8B8IET1-F1
#
_cell.length_a   1.000
_cell.length_b   1.000
_cell.length_c   1.000
_cell.angle_alpha   90.00
_cell.angle_beta   90.00
_cell.angle_gamma   90.00
#
_symmetry.space_group_name_H-M   'P 1'
#
loop_
_entity.id
_entity.type
_entity.pdbx_description
1 polymer ?
#
loop_
_entity_poly.entity_id
_entity_poly.type
_entity_poly.pdbx_seq_one_letter_code
_entity_poly.pdbx_strand_id
1 'polypeptide(L)'
;MVNFIFIGFLQTFMMRVIILLFTVLAVALGNQISFEDLDIEKLLSNEEKSKAAFACLMDQKPCGEMQGLRDTIPYLIKTKCGQCTPKQKQKYDHISKVLSEKHPEYFSALALKYSPSAQ
;
A
#
# COMPACT_ATOMS: atom_id res chain seq x y z
N MET A 1 21.98 -17.30 -43.52
CA MET A 1 22.57 -17.16 -42.16
C MET A 1 21.97 -16.00 -41.37
N VAL A 2 21.67 -14.84 -41.98
CA VAL A 2 21.10 -13.66 -41.30
C VAL A 2 19.71 -13.89 -40.68
N ASN A 3 18.83 -14.67 -41.34
CA ASN A 3 17.48 -14.98 -40.83
C ASN A 3 17.46 -15.79 -39.52
N PHE A 4 18.41 -16.72 -39.31
CA PHE A 4 18.44 -17.56 -38.11
C PHE A 4 18.88 -16.80 -36.85
N ILE A 5 19.80 -15.84 -37.00
CA ILE A 5 20.27 -14.98 -35.91
C ILE A 5 19.15 -14.01 -35.50
N PHE A 6 18.41 -13.47 -36.47
CA PHE A 6 17.30 -12.55 -36.24
C PHE A 6 16.11 -13.24 -35.53
N ILE A 7 15.76 -14.46 -35.95
CA ILE A 7 14.73 -15.29 -35.28
C ILE A 7 15.15 -15.63 -33.84
N GLY A 8 16.42 -15.96 -33.60
CA GLY A 8 16.95 -16.19 -32.24
C GLY A 8 16.88 -14.96 -31.33
N PHE A 9 17.14 -13.77 -31.87
CA PHE A 9 16.98 -12.49 -31.17
C PHE A 9 15.52 -12.16 -30.86
N LEU A 10 14.60 -12.36 -31.82
CA LEU A 10 13.16 -12.18 -31.60
C LEU A 10 12.60 -13.15 -30.56
N GLN A 11 13.05 -14.41 -30.58
CA GLN A 11 12.60 -15.45 -29.64
C GLN A 11 13.10 -15.20 -28.21
N THR A 12 14.35 -14.76 -28.05
CA THR A 12 14.88 -14.36 -26.73
C THR A 12 14.25 -13.06 -26.22
N PHE A 13 13.94 -12.11 -27.10
CA PHE A 13 13.25 -10.88 -26.73
C PHE A 13 11.81 -11.15 -26.27
N MET A 14 11.04 -11.95 -27.02
CA MET A 14 9.69 -12.37 -26.62
C MET A 14 9.69 -13.12 -25.28
N MET A 15 10.64 -14.02 -25.05
CA MET A 15 10.72 -14.77 -23.80
C MET A 15 10.99 -13.86 -22.59
N ARG A 16 11.82 -12.82 -22.74
CA ARG A 16 12.07 -11.82 -21.69
C ARG A 16 10.83 -10.96 -21.41
N VAL A 17 10.11 -10.55 -22.46
CA VAL A 17 8.85 -9.79 -22.31
C VAL A 17 7.80 -10.64 -21.58
N ILE A 18 7.69 -11.93 -21.92
CA ILE A 18 6.78 -12.87 -21.26
C ILE A 18 7.17 -13.05 -19.79
N ILE A 19 8.45 -13.27 -19.48
CA ILE A 19 8.93 -13.40 -18.09
C ILE A 19 8.63 -12.13 -17.28
N LEU A 20 8.87 -10.94 -17.84
CA LEU A 20 8.54 -9.66 -17.19
C LEU A 20 7.03 -9.49 -16.97
N LEU A 21 6.20 -9.95 -17.91
CA LEU A 21 4.74 -9.92 -17.77
C LEU A 21 4.26 -10.87 -16.66
N PHE A 22 4.84 -12.08 -16.58
CA PHE A 22 4.51 -13.06 -15.54
C PHE A 22 4.96 -12.62 -14.14
N THR A 23 6.10 -11.92 -14.01
CA THR A 23 6.54 -11.39 -12.70
C THR A 23 5.64 -10.26 -12.21
N VAL A 24 5.16 -9.38 -13.10
CA VAL A 24 4.18 -8.34 -12.74
C VAL A 24 2.85 -8.97 -12.31
N LEU A 25 2.40 -10.02 -12.99
CA LEU A 25 1.15 -10.72 -12.64
C LEU A 25 1.23 -11.42 -11.28
N ALA A 26 2.37 -12.03 -10.95
CA ALA A 26 2.56 -12.71 -9.66
C ALA A 26 2.47 -11.75 -8.46
N VAL A 27 2.90 -10.49 -8.61
CA VAL A 27 2.79 -9.46 -7.56
C VAL A 27 1.33 -9.06 -7.31
N ALA A 28 0.46 -9.15 -8.31
CA ALA A 28 -0.95 -8.74 -8.18
C ALA A 28 -1.81 -9.73 -7.38
N LEU A 29 -1.38 -10.99 -7.22
CA LEU A 29 -2.15 -12.06 -6.58
C LEU A 29 -1.81 -12.29 -5.09
N GLY A 30 -0.93 -11.49 -4.50
CA GLY A 30 -0.58 -11.59 -3.08
C GLY A 30 -1.75 -11.24 -2.16
N ASN A 31 -1.86 -11.95 -1.03
CA ASN A 31 -2.89 -11.66 -0.02
C ASN A 31 -2.64 -10.28 0.61
N GLN A 32 -3.53 -9.32 0.33
CA GLN A 32 -3.41 -7.95 0.83
C GLN A 32 -4.11 -7.81 2.18
N ILE A 33 -3.47 -7.11 3.12
CA ILE A 33 -4.05 -6.72 4.40
C ILE A 33 -5.06 -5.59 4.15
N SER A 34 -6.29 -5.83 4.56
CA SER A 34 -7.38 -4.85 4.48
C SER A 34 -7.41 -3.95 5.70
N PHE A 35 -8.10 -2.80 5.60
CA PHE A 35 -8.33 -1.94 6.75
C PHE A 35 -9.10 -2.64 7.87
N GLU A 36 -9.97 -3.60 7.56
CA GLU A 36 -10.77 -4.35 8.54
C GLU A 36 -9.93 -5.36 9.33
N ASP A 37 -8.89 -5.93 8.72
CA ASP A 37 -8.00 -6.90 9.35
C ASP A 37 -6.81 -6.26 10.08
N LEU A 38 -6.55 -4.97 9.83
CA LEU A 38 -5.42 -4.26 10.43
C LEU A 38 -5.52 -4.16 11.96
N ASP A 39 -4.52 -4.67 12.66
CA ASP A 39 -4.31 -4.41 14.09
C ASP A 39 -3.23 -3.34 14.25
N ILE A 40 -3.64 -2.14 14.69
CA ILE A 40 -2.73 -0.99 14.80
C ILE A 40 -1.72 -1.16 15.93
N GLU A 41 -2.09 -1.81 17.04
CA GLU A 41 -1.18 -2.02 18.16
C GLU A 41 -0.09 -3.03 17.79
N LYS A 42 -0.48 -4.10 17.11
CA LYS A 42 0.46 -5.09 16.57
C LYS A 42 1.37 -4.48 15.51
N LEU A 43 0.86 -3.59 14.65
CA LEU A 43 1.68 -2.91 13.64
C LEU A 43 2.71 -1.99 14.30
N LEU A 44 2.29 -1.18 15.28
CA LEU A 44 3.14 -0.20 15.94
C LEU A 44 4.13 -0.82 16.94
N SER A 45 3.84 -2.01 17.49
CA SER A 45 4.76 -2.72 18.37
C SER A 45 6.02 -3.25 17.66
N ASN A 46 5.99 -3.33 16.32
CA ASN A 46 7.15 -3.70 15.53
C ASN A 46 7.63 -2.50 14.69
N GLU A 47 8.74 -1.89 15.11
CA GLU A 47 9.29 -0.69 14.48
C GLU A 47 9.65 -0.87 13.00
N GLU A 48 10.15 -2.04 12.62
CA GLU A 48 10.48 -2.33 11.22
C GLU A 48 9.21 -2.40 10.36
N LYS A 49 8.16 -3.05 10.87
CA LYS A 49 6.87 -3.15 10.18
C LYS A 49 6.15 -1.81 10.12
N SER A 50 6.18 -1.02 11.18
CA SER A 50 5.54 0.31 11.19
C SER A 50 6.24 1.28 10.23
N LYS A 51 7.58 1.32 10.24
CA LYS A 51 8.37 2.07 9.24
C LYS A 51 8.07 1.57 7.83
N ALA A 52 7.95 0.26 7.67
CA ALA A 52 7.63 -0.33 6.38
C ALA A 52 6.25 0.09 5.86
N ALA A 53 5.23 0.04 6.72
CA ALA A 53 3.88 0.49 6.40
C ALA A 53 3.88 1.96 6.03
N PHE A 54 4.49 2.79 6.87
CA PHE A 54 4.53 4.23 6.64
C PHE A 54 5.25 4.59 5.33
N ALA A 55 6.43 4.02 5.06
CA ALA A 55 7.15 4.26 3.81
C ALA A 55 6.34 3.85 2.57
N CYS A 56 5.59 2.74 2.64
CA CYS A 56 4.66 2.33 1.59
C CYS A 56 3.53 3.34 1.40
N LEU A 57 2.88 3.76 2.49
CA LEU A 57 1.80 4.75 2.46
C LEU A 57 2.31 6.12 2.01
N MET A 58 3.60 6.41 2.11
CA MET A 58 4.25 7.62 1.61
C MET A 58 4.81 7.48 0.19
N ASP A 59 4.55 6.38 -0.51
CA ASP A 59 5.08 6.06 -1.86
C ASP A 59 6.62 5.98 -1.94
N GLN A 60 7.28 5.79 -0.80
CA GLN A 60 8.75 5.68 -0.74
C GLN A 60 9.23 4.27 -1.07
N LYS A 61 8.34 3.28 -0.98
CA LYS A 61 8.65 1.88 -1.32
C LYS A 61 7.40 1.09 -1.72
N PRO A 62 7.56 -0.08 -2.38
CA PRO A 62 6.45 -0.98 -2.66
C PRO A 62 5.74 -1.48 -1.39
N CYS A 63 4.42 -1.64 -1.46
CA CYS A 63 3.58 -1.98 -0.32
C CYS A 63 3.48 -3.48 0.01
N GLY A 64 3.69 -4.36 -0.97
CA GLY A 64 3.50 -5.79 -0.79
C GLY A 64 2.11 -6.09 -0.20
N GLU A 65 2.08 -6.77 0.94
CA GLU A 65 0.84 -7.11 1.65
C GLU A 65 0.02 -5.88 2.09
N MET A 66 0.64 -4.71 2.27
CA MET A 66 -0.08 -3.51 2.75
C MET A 66 -0.77 -2.73 1.63
N GLN A 67 -0.78 -3.26 0.40
CA GLN A 67 -1.37 -2.61 -0.75
C GLN A 67 -2.86 -2.27 -0.53
N GLY A 68 -3.63 -3.18 0.08
CA GLY A 68 -5.05 -2.95 0.38
C GLY A 68 -5.29 -1.77 1.34
N LEU A 69 -4.36 -1.51 2.26
CA LEU A 69 -4.39 -0.32 3.13
C LEU A 69 -4.14 0.95 2.32
N ARG A 70 -3.11 0.95 1.46
CA ARG A 70 -2.79 2.09 0.59
C ARG A 70 -3.96 2.46 -0.32
N ASP A 71 -4.72 1.48 -0.79
CA ASP A 71 -5.87 1.70 -1.66
C ASP A 71 -7.08 2.28 -0.90
N THR A 72 -7.23 1.93 0.39
CA THR A 72 -8.40 2.33 1.21
C THR A 72 -8.18 3.63 1.99
N ILE A 73 -6.97 3.87 2.51
CA ILE A 73 -6.64 5.03 3.36
C ILE A 73 -6.97 6.40 2.74
N PRO A 74 -6.70 6.67 1.44
CA PRO A 74 -6.99 7.97 0.84
C PRO A 74 -8.48 8.33 0.99
N TYR A 75 -9.36 7.37 0.77
CA TYR A 75 -10.80 7.55 0.92
C TYR A 75 -11.19 7.80 2.39
N LEU A 76 -10.68 6.98 3.32
CA LEU A 76 -10.98 7.10 4.75
C LEU A 76 -10.60 8.47 5.29
N ILE A 77 -9.41 8.98 4.95
CA ILE A 77 -8.94 10.28 5.42
C ILE A 77 -9.73 11.40 4.72
N LYS A 78 -9.84 11.37 3.39
CA LYS A 78 -10.51 12.41 2.60
C LYS A 78 -11.96 12.63 3.03
N THR A 79 -12.68 11.56 3.34
CA THR A 79 -14.09 11.59 3.70
C THR A 79 -14.34 11.54 5.20
N LYS A 80 -13.28 11.46 6.01
CA LYS A 80 -13.38 11.20 7.46
C LYS A 80 -14.29 9.99 7.75
N CYS A 81 -14.02 8.88 7.07
CA CYS A 81 -14.79 7.64 7.14
C CYS A 81 -16.26 7.80 6.68
N GLY A 82 -16.49 8.46 5.55
CA GLY A 82 -17.83 8.94 5.13
C GLY A 82 -18.87 7.85 4.81
N GLN A 83 -18.45 6.62 4.51
CA GLN A 83 -19.34 5.46 4.29
C GLN A 83 -19.00 4.27 5.19
N CYS A 84 -18.33 4.51 6.32
CA CYS A 84 -17.94 3.44 7.22
C CYS A 84 -19.14 2.89 8.01
N THR A 85 -19.14 1.58 8.26
CA THR A 85 -20.02 0.97 9.25
C THR A 85 -19.70 1.47 10.66
N PRO A 86 -20.61 1.35 11.65
CA PRO A 86 -20.32 1.76 13.02
C PRO A 86 -19.03 1.15 13.60
N LYS A 87 -18.76 -0.12 13.28
CA LYS A 87 -17.54 -0.83 13.70
C LYS A 87 -16.29 -0.26 13.02
N GLN A 88 -16.35 -0.03 11.71
CA GLN A 88 -15.24 0.56 10.95
C GLN A 88 -14.94 1.99 11.43
N LYS A 89 -15.98 2.76 11.79
CA LYS A 89 -15.82 4.12 12.31
C LYS A 89 -15.14 4.13 13.68
N GLN A 90 -15.58 3.28 14.61
CA GLN A 90 -14.88 3.11 15.89
C GLN A 90 -13.42 2.73 15.70
N LYS A 91 -13.14 1.82 14.77
CA LYS A 91 -11.77 1.42 14.43
C LYS A 91 -10.96 2.58 13.85
N TYR A 92 -11.52 3.34 12.91
CA TYR A 92 -10.89 4.52 12.33
C TYR A 92 -10.56 5.59 13.38
N ASP A 93 -11.50 5.89 14.27
CA ASP A 93 -11.32 6.86 15.34
C ASP A 93 -10.24 6.39 16.33
N HIS A 94 -10.25 5.10 16.68
CA HIS A 94 -9.23 4.50 17.54
C HIS A 94 -7.83 4.56 16.90
N ILE A 95 -7.68 4.14 15.64
CA ILE A 95 -6.41 4.19 14.91
C ILE A 95 -5.90 5.63 14.82
N SER A 96 -6.79 6.56 14.46
CA SER A 96 -6.44 7.99 14.35
C SER A 96 -5.94 8.54 15.68
N LYS A 97 -6.63 8.23 16.79
CA LYS A 97 -6.22 8.63 18.13
C LYS A 97 -4.86 8.04 18.50
N VAL A 98 -4.69 6.73 18.40
CA VAL A 98 -3.44 6.04 18.74
C VAL A 98 -2.27 6.60 17.94
N LEU A 99 -2.46 6.83 16.63
CA LEU A 99 -1.42 7.37 15.78
C LEU A 99 -1.11 8.83 16.15
N SER A 100 -2.11 9.67 16.42
CA SER A 100 -1.89 11.07 16.82
C SER A 100 -1.18 11.21 18.16
N GLU A 101 -1.39 10.28 19.10
CA GLU A 101 -0.80 10.32 20.45
C GLU A 101 0.60 9.70 20.49
N LYS A 102 0.80 8.56 19.81
CA LYS A 102 2.05 7.79 19.87
C LYS A 102 3.03 8.11 18.74
N HIS A 103 2.52 8.51 17.57
CA HIS A 103 3.30 8.78 16.35
C HIS A 103 2.78 10.02 15.61
N PRO A 104 2.78 11.20 16.26
CA PRO A 104 2.27 12.44 15.66
C PRO A 104 2.94 12.79 14.32
N GLU A 105 4.19 12.39 14.13
CA GLU A 105 4.94 12.53 12.88
C GLU A 105 4.30 11.74 11.73
N TYR A 106 3.89 10.50 11.97
CA TYR A 106 3.22 9.69 10.95
C TYR A 106 1.81 10.19 10.70
N PHE A 107 1.07 10.53 11.77
CA PHE A 107 -0.28 11.06 11.66
C PHE A 107 -0.32 12.34 10.82
N SER A 108 0.55 13.31 11.13
CA SER A 108 0.63 14.57 10.40
C SER A 108 1.04 14.38 8.94
N ALA A 109 2.04 13.55 8.65
CA ALA A 109 2.48 13.29 7.28
C ALA A 109 1.39 12.61 6.43
N LEU A 110 0.67 11.63 6.98
CA LEU A 110 -0.44 10.97 6.29
C LEU A 110 -1.62 11.92 6.09
N ALA A 111 -1.95 12.74 7.09
CA ALA A 111 -2.99 13.75 6.98
C ALA A 111 -2.64 14.78 5.89
N LEU A 112 -1.40 15.27 5.83
CA LEU A 112 -0.93 16.18 4.79
C LEU A 112 -1.00 15.55 3.40
N LYS A 113 -0.67 14.26 3.28
CA LYS A 113 -0.70 13.55 1.99
C LYS A 113 -2.12 13.29 1.48
N TYR A 114 -3.05 12.93 2.36
CA TYR A 114 -4.36 12.38 1.96
C TYR A 114 -5.57 13.25 2.32
N SER A 115 -5.41 14.27 3.16
CA SER A 115 -6.49 15.22 3.45
C SER A 115 -6.53 16.33 2.41
N PRO A 116 -7.67 16.56 1.73
CA PRO A 116 -7.81 17.68 0.79
C PRO A 116 -7.90 19.05 1.50
N SER A 117 -8.08 19.09 2.82
CA SER A 117 -8.39 20.30 3.59
C SER A 117 -7.22 20.79 4.47
N ALA A 118 -5.98 20.52 4.07
CA ALA A 118 -4.82 21.28 4.53
C ALA A 118 -4.59 22.55 3.66
N GLN A 119 -5.67 23.03 3.03
CA GLN A 119 -5.92 24.36 2.47
C GLN A 119 -7.35 24.77 2.86
#